data_AF-A0ABD0PKN7-F1
#
_entry.id   AF-A0ABD0PKN7-F1
#
_cell.length_a   1.000
_cell.length_b   1.000
_cell.length_c   1.000
_cell.angle_alpha   90.00
_cell.angle_beta   90.00
_cell.angle_gamma   90.00
#
_symmetry.space_group_name_H-M   'P 1'
#
loop_
_entity.id
_entity.type
_entity.pdbx_description
1 polymer ?
#
loop_
_entity_poly.entity_id
_entity_poly.type
_entity_poly.pdbx_seq_one_letter_code
_entity_poly.pdbx_strand_id
1 'polypeptide(L)' 'YFANEPFADLHRVEGLRGVFVATLINGSVTEDNMRSVITFDKGGTWELLQPPAADSLGGTIDCQ' A
#
# COMPACT_ATOMS: atom_id res chain seq x y z
N TYR A 1 -12.89 -4.57 -19.81
CA TYR A 1 -14.16 -5.13 -19.29
C TYR A 1 -14.40 -4.75 -17.83
N PHE A 2 -13.36 -4.66 -16.97
CA PHE A 2 -13.49 -4.21 -15.56
C PHE A 2 -13.54 -2.68 -15.34
N ALA A 3 -13.35 -1.86 -16.37
CA ALA A 3 -13.19 -0.41 -16.19
C ALA A 3 -14.49 0.37 -15.88
N ASN A 4 -15.66 -0.29 -15.94
CA ASN A 4 -16.97 0.36 -15.73
C ASN A 4 -17.65 -0.07 -14.43
N GLU A 5 -17.05 -0.95 -13.65
CA GLU A 5 -17.56 -1.32 -12.32
C GLU A 5 -16.77 -0.56 -11.25
N PRO A 6 -17.44 -0.05 -10.21
CA PRO A 6 -16.75 0.63 -9.13
C PRO A 6 -15.80 -0.36 -8.44
N PHE A 7 -14.56 0.08 -8.22
CA PHE A 7 -13.54 -0.70 -7.54
C PHE A 7 -12.82 0.15 -6.50
N ALA A 8 -12.15 -0.52 -5.57
CA ALA A 8 -11.20 0.07 -4.65
C ALA A 8 -9.85 -0.63 -4.81
N ASP A 9 -8.76 0.12 -4.66
CA ASP A 9 -7.43 -0.46 -4.63
C ASP A 9 -7.15 -1.03 -3.23
N LEU A 10 -7.64 -2.25 -3.02
CA LEU A 10 -7.49 -3.05 -1.81
C LEU A 10 -7.03 -4.45 -2.20
N HIS A 11 -5.80 -4.78 -1.82
CA HIS A 11 -5.16 -6.06 -2.07
C HIS A 11 -5.16 -6.93 -0.81
N ARG A 12 -5.67 -8.17 -0.93
CA ARG A 12 -5.58 -9.17 0.14
C ARG A 12 -4.34 -10.03 -0.08
N VAL A 13 -3.47 -10.10 0.92
CA VAL A 13 -2.27 -10.93 0.84
C VAL A 13 -2.65 -12.41 0.92
N GLU A 14 -2.33 -13.17 -0.12
CA GLU A 14 -2.62 -14.60 -0.17
C GLU A 14 -1.77 -15.40 0.81
N GLY A 15 -2.31 -16.49 1.34
CA GLY A 15 -1.65 -17.31 2.35
C GLY A 15 -1.65 -16.73 3.78
N LEU A 16 -1.89 -15.42 3.95
CA LEU A 16 -1.96 -14.77 5.26
C LEU A 16 -3.38 -14.29 5.59
N ARG A 17 -3.88 -14.65 6.77
CA ARG A 17 -5.20 -14.21 7.21
C ARG A 17 -5.07 -12.86 7.91
N GLY A 18 -5.78 -11.88 7.38
CA GLY A 18 -5.90 -10.56 8.01
C GLY A 18 -4.87 -9.55 7.58
N VAL A 19 -4.07 -9.88 6.58
CA VAL A 19 -3.11 -8.96 5.98
C VAL A 19 -3.67 -8.39 4.69
N PHE A 20 -3.74 -7.07 4.61
CA PHE A 20 -4.22 -6.35 3.44
C PHE A 20 -3.37 -5.12 3.18
N VAL A 21 -3.22 -4.75 1.92
CA VAL A 21 -2.58 -3.51 1.46
C VAL A 21 -3.64 -2.68 0.74
N ALA A 22 -3.68 -1.39 0.98
CA ALA A 22 -4.63 -0.48 0.33
C ALA A 22 -3.96 0.82 -0.08
N THR A 23 -4.56 1.51 -1.05
CA THR A 23 -4.15 2.86 -1.44
C THR A 23 -5.04 3.89 -0.75
N LEU A 24 -4.43 4.75 0.06
CA LEU A 24 -5.05 5.92 0.67
C LEU A 24 -4.87 7.12 -0.28
N ILE A 25 -5.96 7.83 -0.57
CA ILE A 25 -5.95 9.04 -1.40
C ILE A 25 -6.23 10.24 -0.51
N ASN A 26 -5.36 11.25 -0.55
CA ASN A 26 -5.56 12.53 0.15
C ASN A 26 -5.83 13.66 -0.86
N GLY A 27 -7.09 13.99 -1.07
CA GLY A 27 -7.49 15.04 -2.03
C GLY A 27 -7.84 14.48 -3.39
N SER A 28 -7.19 14.96 -4.46
CA SER A 28 -7.47 14.51 -5.83
C SER A 28 -6.91 13.11 -6.10
N VAL A 29 -7.54 12.39 -7.02
CA VAL A 29 -7.08 11.09 -7.52
C VAL A 29 -5.90 11.32 -8.49
N THR A 30 -4.76 11.66 -7.92
CA THR A 30 -3.49 11.91 -8.59
C THR A 30 -2.39 11.15 -7.86
N GLU A 31 -1.36 10.70 -8.58
CA GLU A 31 -0.28 9.87 -8.01
C GLU A 31 0.38 10.52 -6.79
N ASP A 32 0.60 11.84 -6.81
CA ASP A 32 1.20 12.59 -5.69
C ASP A 32 0.39 12.52 -4.38
N ASN A 33 -0.90 12.25 -4.48
CA ASN A 33 -1.84 12.19 -3.36
C ASN A 33 -2.13 10.76 -2.90
N MET A 34 -1.50 9.76 -3.52
CA MET A 34 -1.69 8.34 -3.23
C MET A 34 -0.58 7.82 -2.30
N ARG A 35 -0.95 7.04 -1.29
CA ARG A 35 -0.01 6.37 -0.38
C ARG A 35 -0.48 4.97 -0.07
N SER A 36 0.45 4.01 -0.10
CA SER A 36 0.17 2.62 0.27
C SER A 36 0.21 2.45 1.79
N VAL A 37 -0.82 1.80 2.33
CA VAL A 37 -0.93 1.41 3.74
C VAL A 37 -1.16 -0.09 3.87
N ILE A 38 -0.72 -0.67 4.98
CA ILE A 38 -0.88 -2.09 5.30
C ILE A 38 -1.56 -2.26 6.65
N THR A 39 -2.36 -3.32 6.77
CA THR A 39 -2.93 -3.81 8.02
C THR A 39 -2.55 -5.26 8.23
N PHE A 40 -2.37 -5.65 9.49
CA PHE A 40 -2.10 -7.04 9.90
C PHE A 40 -3.22 -7.63 10.76
N ASP A 41 -4.22 -6.83 11.12
CA ASP A 41 -5.30 -7.17 12.05
C ASP A 41 -6.70 -7.08 11.40
N LYS A 42 -6.77 -7.33 10.08
CA LYS A 42 -8.00 -7.25 9.27
C LYS A 42 -8.60 -5.83 9.18
N GLY A 43 -7.76 -4.79 9.28
CA GLY A 43 -8.17 -3.40 9.13
C GLY A 43 -8.54 -2.70 10.43
N GLY A 44 -8.14 -3.24 11.59
CA GLY A 44 -8.26 -2.56 12.87
C GLY A 44 -7.26 -1.40 12.98
N THR A 45 -6.01 -1.65 12.61
CA THR A 45 -4.95 -0.64 12.49
C THR A 45 -4.30 -0.68 11.11
N TRP A 46 -3.80 0.49 10.70
CA TRP A 46 -3.13 0.69 9.42
C TRP A 46 -1.83 1.45 9.63
N GLU A 47 -0.79 1.04 8.92
CA GLU A 47 0.53 1.65 8.98
C GLU A 47 1.11 1.86 7.57
N LEU A 48 2.09 2.75 7.45
CA LEU A 48 2.82 2.96 6.20
C LEU A 48 3.77 1.80 5.95
N LEU A 49 3.98 1.48 4.67
CA LEU A 49 4.97 0.49 4.27
C LEU A 49 6.37 0.98 4.63
N GLN A 50 7.14 0.13 5.32
CA GLN A 50 8.53 0.41 5.61
C GLN A 50 9.35 0.31 4.32
N PRO A 51 10.10 1.37 3.95
CA PRO A 51 10.96 1.33 2.78
C PRO A 51 12.15 0.38 3.02
N PRO A 52 12.72 -0.22 1.95
CA PRO A 52 13.96 -0.97 2.07
C PRO A 52 15.12 -0.03 2.42
N ALA A 53 16.04 -0.49 3.28
CA ALA A 53 17.21 0.30 3.67
C ALA A 53 18.26 0.45 2.55
N ALA A 54 18.27 -0.47 1.59
CA ALA A 54 19.21 -0.50 0.48
C ALA A 54 18.56 -1.04 -0.80
N ASP A 55 19.11 -0.65 -1.94
CA ASP A 55 18.77 -1.18 -3.24
C ASP A 55 19.40 -2.57 -3.48
N SER A 56 19.14 -3.16 -4.66
CA SER A 56 19.64 -4.49 -5.03
C SER A 56 21.16 -4.56 -5.24
N LEU A 57 21.84 -3.43 -5.36
CA LEU A 57 23.30 -3.31 -5.54
C LEU A 57 24.01 -2.94 -4.21
N GLY A 58 23.26 -2.73 -3.13
CA GLY A 58 23.77 -2.35 -1.81
C GLY A 58 23.92 -0.86 -1.58
N GLY A 59 23.40 -0.01 -2.47
CA GLY A 59 23.30 1.44 -2.25
C GLY A 59 22.25 1.76 -1.20
N THR A 60 22.57 2.61 -0.23
CA THR A 60 21.63 3.02 0.82
C THR A 60 20.53 3.91 0.26
N ILE A 61 19.28 3.63 0.63
CA ILE A 61 18.12 4.47 0.28
C ILE A 61 17.78 5.33 1.50
N ASP A 62 17.84 6.65 1.33
CA ASP A 62 17.37 7.59 2.34
C ASP A 62 15.89 7.90 2.10
N CYS A 63 15.03 7.28 2.90
CA CYS A 63 13.60 7.49 2.90
C CYS A 63 13.18 7.88 4.32
N GLN A 64 12.76 9.14 4.47
CA GLN A 64 12.27 9.72 5.72
C GLN A 64 10.74 9.74 5.75
#